data_AF-A0A7V3BII3-F1
#
_entry.id   AF-A0A7V3BII3-F1
#
_cell.length_a   1.000
_cell.length_b   1.000
_cell.length_c   1.000
_cell.angle_alpha   90.00
_cell.angle_beta   90.00
_cell.angle_gamma   90.00
#
_symmetry.space_group_name_H-M   'P 1'
#
loop_
_entity.id
_entity.type
_entity.pdbx_description
1 polymer ?
#
loop_
_entity_poly.entity_id
_entity_poly.type
_entity_poly.pdbx_seq_one_letter_code
_entity_poly.pdbx_strand_id
1 'polypeptide(L)' 'MDAITIDPRLIPLLLTLPSHQFCVDYDEEGDVLYLSFEKPQQATDSIMKEDGNVYHYRGERLVGVTILHASSRGQQARNE' A
#
# COMPACT_ATOMS: atom_id res chain seq x y z
N MET A 1 4.53 -24.76 12.65
CA MET A 1 4.51 -23.48 11.90
C MET A 1 3.57 -23.71 10.74
N ASP A 2 2.37 -23.15 10.80
CA ASP A 2 1.43 -23.22 9.69
C ASP A 2 2.11 -22.62 8.46
N ALA A 3 2.03 -23.32 7.32
CA ALA A 3 2.56 -22.81 6.08
C ALA A 3 1.70 -21.60 5.68
N ILE A 4 2.20 -20.40 5.98
CA ILE A 4 1.61 -19.16 5.49
C ILE A 4 1.64 -19.25 3.97
N THR A 5 0.46 -19.45 3.38
CA THR A 5 0.30 -19.54 1.94
C THR A 5 -0.13 -18.17 1.45
N ILE A 6 0.60 -17.61 0.49
CA ILE A 6 0.18 -16.38 -0.18
C ILE A 6 -1.02 -16.71 -1.05
N ASP A 7 -2.11 -15.96 -0.88
CA ASP A 7 -3.27 -16.07 -1.77
C ASP A 7 -2.84 -15.80 -3.21
N PRO A 8 -3.00 -16.74 -4.16
CA PRO A 8 -2.56 -16.56 -5.54
C PRO A 8 -3.18 -15.34 -6.23
N ARG A 9 -4.32 -14.84 -5.74
CA ARG A 9 -4.97 -13.62 -6.24
C ARG A 9 -4.13 -12.37 -5.99
N LEU A 10 -3.21 -12.40 -5.02
CA LEU A 10 -2.30 -11.30 -4.73
C LEU A 10 -1.21 -11.16 -5.80
N ILE A 11 -0.77 -12.26 -6.40
CA ILE A 11 0.34 -12.28 -7.37
C ILE A 11 0.12 -11.33 -8.55
N PRO A 12 -0.99 -11.41 -9.32
CA PRO A 12 -1.19 -10.49 -10.43
C PRO A 12 -1.27 -9.03 -9.97
N LEU A 13 -1.85 -8.76 -8.80
CA LEU A 13 -1.93 -7.39 -8.25
C LEU A 13 -0.54 -6.83 -7.97
N LEU A 14 0.34 -7.60 -7.34
CA LEU A 14 1.73 -7.19 -7.10
C LEU A 14 2.50 -6.94 -8.40
N LEU A 15 2.22 -7.73 -9.45
CA LEU A 15 2.86 -7.54 -10.77
C LEU A 15 2.36 -6.30 -11.52
N THR A 16 1.21 -5.73 -11.14
CA THR A 16 0.71 -4.46 -11.72
C THR A 16 1.26 -3.21 -11.05
N LEU A 17 2.01 -3.35 -9.96
CA LEU A 17 2.58 -2.20 -9.25
C LEU A 17 3.60 -1.46 -10.14
N PRO A 18 3.76 -0.14 -9.96
CA PRO A 18 4.62 0.69 -10.81
C PRO A 18 6.14 0.41 -10.66
N SER A 19 6.53 -0.49 -9.76
CA SER A 19 7.93 -0.83 -9.49
C SER A 19 8.12 -2.33 -9.30
N HIS A 20 9.26 -2.83 -9.77
CA HIS A 20 9.69 -4.23 -9.58
C HIS A 20 10.14 -4.54 -8.15
N GLN A 21 10.45 -3.51 -7.36
CA GLN A 21 10.79 -3.63 -5.95
C GLN A 21 9.96 -2.64 -5.15
N PHE A 22 9.32 -3.14 -4.11
CA PHE A 22 8.56 -2.32 -3.18
C PHE A 22 8.79 -2.82 -1.76
N CYS A 23 8.43 -1.99 -0.78
CA CYS A 23 8.49 -2.33 0.62
C CYS A 23 7.12 -2.08 1.23
N VAL A 24 6.70 -3.04 2.06
CA VAL A 24 5.46 -2.97 2.82
C VAL A 24 5.85 -2.98 4.29
N ASP A 25 5.29 -2.05 5.05
CA ASP A 25 5.48 -1.93 6.49
C ASP A 25 4.13 -1.65 7.14
N TYR A 26 3.73 -2.50 8.09
CA TYR A 26 2.47 -2.32 8.83
C TYR A 26 2.79 -1.87 10.24
N ASP A 27 2.34 -0.67 10.57
CA ASP A 27 2.38 -0.11 11.92
C ASP A 27 1.07 -0.48 12.63
N GLU A 28 1.17 -1.46 13.52
CA GLU A 28 0.03 -1.97 14.29
C GLU A 28 -0.49 -0.94 15.31
N GLU A 29 0.38 -0.08 15.86
CA GLU A 29 -0.03 0.94 16.82
C GLU A 29 -0.87 2.03 16.16
N GLY A 30 -0.49 2.43 14.95
CA GLY A 30 -1.22 3.42 14.16
C GLY A 30 -2.38 2.87 13.31
N ASP A 31 -2.47 1.54 13.13
CA ASP A 31 -3.30 0.90 12.11
C ASP A 31 -3.05 1.49 10.70
N VAL A 32 -1.76 1.56 10.33
CA VAL A 32 -1.29 2.16 9.08
C VAL A 32 -0.44 1.18 8.28
N LEU A 33 -0.78 1.00 6.99
CA LEU A 33 0.04 0.24 6.05
C LEU A 33 0.77 1.18 5.10
N TYR A 34 2.10 1.16 5.13
CA TYR A 34 2.96 1.89 4.22
C TYR A 34 3.36 1.00 3.04
N LEU A 35 3.15 1.48 1.82
CA LEU A 35 3.62 0.86 0.59
C LEU A 35 4.58 1.83 -0.10
N SER A 36 5.86 1.47 -0.16
CA SER A 36 6.88 2.30 -0.80
C SER A 36 7.40 1.63 -2.05
N PHE A 37 7.41 2.33 -3.19
CA PHE A 37 7.85 1.78 -4.48
C PHE A 37 9.34 2.02 -4.75
N GLU A 38 10.01 2.80 -3.90
CA GLU A 38 11.41 3.18 -4.03
C GLU A 38 12.04 3.33 -2.63
N LYS A 39 13.33 3.00 -2.50
CA LYS A 39 14.11 3.33 -1.32
C LYS A 39 15.37 4.10 -1.73
N PRO A 40 15.55 5.36 -1.28
CA PRO A 40 14.61 6.18 -0.50
C PRO A 40 13.40 6.65 -1.34
N GLN A 41 12.23 6.82 -0.71
CA GLN A 41 10.99 7.23 -1.39
C GLN A 41 11.04 8.67 -1.94
N GLN A 42 11.77 9.58 -1.28
CA GLN A 42 11.95 11.01 -1.61
C GLN A 42 10.71 11.66 -2.26
N ALA A 43 9.54 11.55 -1.63
CA ALA A 43 8.35 12.23 -2.12
C ALA A 43 8.51 13.76 -1.99
N THR A 44 8.05 14.50 -3.00
CA THR A 44 7.98 15.96 -3.01
C THR A 44 6.58 16.47 -2.70
N ASP A 45 5.55 15.65 -2.91
CA ASP A 45 4.16 15.99 -2.66
C ASP A 45 3.37 14.79 -2.12
N SER A 46 2.24 15.04 -1.47
CA SER A 46 1.37 14.02 -0.90
C SER A 46 -0.08 14.46 -0.90
N ILE A 47 -0.96 13.62 -1.44
CA ILE A 47 -2.37 13.95 -1.63
C ILE A 47 -3.23 12.85 -1.00
N MET A 48 -4.09 13.22 -0.06
CA MET A 48 -5.16 12.33 0.41
C MET A 48 -6.29 12.32 -0.63
N LYS A 49 -6.66 11.13 -1.11
CA LYS A 49 -7.76 10.96 -2.07
C LYS A 49 -9.05 10.55 -1.36
N GLU A 50 -10.15 10.53 -2.12
CA GLU A 50 -11.50 10.18 -1.65
C GLU A 50 -11.58 8.74 -1.09
N ASP A 51 -10.71 7.85 -1.54
CA ASP A 51 -10.56 6.51 -0.97
C ASP A 51 -9.93 6.53 0.44
N GLY A 52 -9.59 7.71 0.98
CA GLY A 52 -9.00 7.87 2.31
C GLY A 52 -7.54 7.42 2.41
N ASN A 53 -6.87 7.17 1.29
CA ASN A 53 -5.45 6.84 1.25
C ASN A 53 -4.63 8.08 0.91
N VAL A 54 -3.40 8.15 1.43
CA VAL A 54 -2.45 9.21 1.09
C VAL A 54 -1.50 8.70 0.02
N TYR A 55 -1.49 9.36 -1.12
CA TYR A 55 -0.64 9.03 -2.26
C TYR A 55 0.56 9.97 -2.27
N HIS A 56 1.76 9.41 -2.31
CA HIS A 56 3.01 10.16 -2.27
C HIS A 56 3.63 10.24 -3.66
N TYR A 57 3.98 11.45 -4.07
CA TYR A 57 4.47 11.73 -5.42
C TYR A 57 5.85 12.38 -5.40
N ARG A 58 6.67 12.09 -6.41
CA ARG A 58 7.88 12.85 -6.76
C ARG A 58 7.68 13.43 -8.15
N GLY A 59 7.36 14.72 -8.24
CA GLY A 59 6.76 15.30 -9.45
C GLY A 59 5.45 14.59 -9.77
N GLU A 60 5.30 14.05 -10.97
CA GLU A 60 4.08 13.32 -11.40
C GLU A 60 4.13 11.82 -11.10
N ARG A 61 5.26 11.30 -10.60
CA ARG A 61 5.47 9.87 -10.37
C ARG A 61 4.99 9.47 -8.99
N LEU A 62 4.13 8.45 -8.91
CA LEU A 62 3.72 7.84 -7.65
C LEU A 62 4.90 7.03 -7.07
N VAL A 63 5.35 7.39 -5.86
CA VAL A 63 6.49 6.78 -5.18
C VAL A 63 6.10 6.02 -3.91
N GLY A 64 4.88 6.20 -3.41
CA GLY A 64 4.36 5.40 -2.31
C GLY A 64 2.90 5.69 -1.99
N VAL A 65 2.33 4.90 -1.10
CA VAL A 65 0.96 5.02 -0.59
C VAL A 65 0.98 4.75 0.92
N THR A 66 0.26 5.57 1.68
CA THR A 66 -0.06 5.31 3.09
C THR A 66 -1.55 5.00 3.20
N ILE A 67 -1.87 3.81 3.69
CA ILE A 67 -3.25 3.33 3.88
C ILE A 67 -3.58 3.43 5.35
N LEU A 68 -4.50 4.32 5.68
CA LEU A 68 -5.03 4.49 7.04
C LEU A 68 -6.14 3.48 7.31
N HIS A 69 -6.29 3.10 8.57
CA HIS A 69 -7.27 2.10 9.03
C HIS A 69 -7.13 0.77 8.26
N ALA A 70 -5.89 0.34 8.06
CA ALA A 70 -5.54 -0.75 7.15
C ALA A 70 -6.25 -2.06 7.51
N SER A 71 -6.36 -2.36 8.80
CA SER A 71 -7.02 -3.55 9.34
C SER A 71 -8.49 -3.69 8.90
N SER A 72 -9.19 -2.56 8.70
CA SER A 72 -10.62 -2.53 8.39
C SER A 72 -10.91 -2.58 6.88
N ARG A 73 -9.90 -2.33 6.04
CA ARG A 73 -10.05 -2.22 4.57
C ARG A 73 -10.40 -3.53 3.90
N GLY A 74 -9.95 -4.66 4.45
CA GLY A 74 -10.27 -6.00 3.94
C GLY A 74 -11.73 -6.43 4.16
N GLN A 75 -12.47 -5.74 5.03
CA GLN A 75 -13.88 -6.04 5.34
C GLN A 75 -14.88 -5.23 4.51
N GLN A 76 -14.55 -4.01 4.09
CA GLN A 76 -15.46 -3.20 3.25
C GLN A 76 -15.75 -3.85 1.88
N ALA A 77 -14.74 -4.47 1.25
CA ALA A 77 -14.92 -5.15 -0.04
C ALA A 77 -15.71 -6.47 0.01
N ARG A 78 -16.13 -6.94 1.19
CA ARG A 78 -16.97 -8.14 1.36
C ARG A 78 -18.46 -7.82 1.55
N ASN A 79 -18.80 -6.55 1.75
CA ASN A 79 -20.15 -6.11 2.11
C ASN A 79 -20.83 -5.28 1.00
N GLU A 80 -20.24 -5.22 -0.19
CA GLU A 80 -20.78 -4.67 -1.43
C GLU A 80 -20.78 -5.75 -2.52
#